data_AF-A0A2M6ZRP7-F1
#
_entry.id   AF-A0A2M6ZRP7-F1
#
_cell.length_a   1.000
_cell.length_b   1.000
_cell.length_c   1.000
_cell.angle_alpha   90.00
_cell.angle_beta   90.00
_cell.angle_gamma   90.00
#
_symmetry.space_group_name_H-M   'P 1'
#
loop_
_entity.id
_entity.type
_entity.pdbx_description
1 polymer ?
#
loop_
_entity_poly.entity_id
_entity_poly.type
_entity_poly.pdbx_seq_one_letter_code
_entity_poly.pdbx_strand_id
1 'polypeptide(L)'
;MLGIFGLIITSILLVKNIKGSILIGIFLTAVLGIALGILKYQGVVALPPSIAPTFLKMDLKGIMHITYIVPIIIFLYMALFDTVGTLIGVTSQAGFMKDGKIPRASKALMADATATTIGAALGTSTTLAYIESIAGVKVGGKTGLTAVVIAILFAFSIFFNMWALIF
;
A
#
# COMPACT_ATOMS: atom_id res chain seq x y z
N MET A 1 16.08 -14.14 11.20
CA MET A 1 17.45 -13.89 10.67
C MET A 1 17.45 -13.40 9.22
N LEU A 2 16.71 -14.01 8.29
CA LEU A 2 16.61 -13.52 6.90
C LEU A 2 16.09 -12.08 6.76
N GLY A 3 15.10 -11.68 7.56
CA GLY A 3 14.57 -10.31 7.54
C GLY A 3 15.58 -9.23 7.93
N ILE A 4 16.50 -9.53 8.87
CA ILE A 4 17.56 -8.61 9.28
C ILE A 4 18.56 -8.42 8.12
N PHE A 5 18.89 -9.50 7.44
CA PHE A 5 19.76 -9.46 6.27
C PHE A 5 19.14 -8.63 5.13
N GLY A 6 17.84 -8.83 4.86
CA GLY A 6 17.12 -8.05 3.86
C GLY A 6 17.03 -6.55 4.18
N LEU A 7 16.85 -6.20 5.46
CA LEU A 7 16.89 -4.82 5.93
C LEU A 7 18.27 -4.19 5.72
N ILE A 8 19.35 -4.92 6.01
CA ILE A 8 20.72 -4.44 5.81
C ILE A 8 20.99 -4.20 4.31
N ILE A 9 20.64 -5.14 3.43
CA ILE A 9 20.78 -4.96 1.98
C ILE A 9 20.00 -3.75 1.48
N THR A 10 18.73 -3.63 1.90
CA THR A 10 17.88 -2.51 1.50
C THR A 10 18.48 -1.19 1.97
N SER A 11 19.01 -1.14 3.19
CA SER A 11 19.65 0.05 3.76
C SER A 11 20.91 0.44 2.98
N ILE A 12 21.76 -0.52 2.61
CA ILE A 12 22.97 -0.28 1.80
C ILE A 12 22.60 0.25 0.40
N LEU A 13 21.60 -0.35 -0.25
CA LEU A 13 21.12 0.08 -1.57
C LEU A 13 20.49 1.48 -1.53
N LEU A 14 19.81 1.82 -0.42
CA LEU A 14 19.22 3.13 -0.18
C LEU A 14 20.31 4.20 -0.01
N VAL A 15 21.36 3.92 0.78
CA VAL A 15 22.53 4.82 0.91
C VAL A 15 23.25 5.01 -0.43
N LYS A 16 23.30 3.97 -1.27
CA LYS A 16 23.86 4.03 -2.63
C LYS A 16 22.95 4.72 -3.67
N ASN A 17 21.80 5.26 -3.28
CA ASN A 17 20.86 5.97 -4.16
C ASN A 17 20.42 5.16 -5.40
N ILE A 18 20.33 3.83 -5.28
CA ILE A 18 19.87 2.97 -6.39
C ILE A 18 18.34 3.05 -6.47
N LYS A 19 17.81 3.40 -7.64
CA LYS A 19 16.37 3.45 -7.91
C LYS A 19 15.78 2.05 -7.73
N GLY A 20 14.77 1.92 -6.85
CA GLY A 20 14.15 0.62 -6.54
C GLY A 20 14.88 -0.21 -5.48
N SER A 21 15.73 0.42 -4.65
CA SER A 21 16.45 -0.23 -3.55
C SER A 21 15.58 -1.17 -2.69
N ILE A 22 14.36 -0.74 -2.35
CA ILE A 22 13.39 -1.54 -1.58
C ILE A 22 12.96 -2.80 -2.34
N LEU A 23 12.58 -2.65 -3.62
CA LEU A 23 12.18 -3.78 -4.49
C LEU A 23 13.33 -4.77 -4.68
N ILE A 24 14.54 -4.28 -4.94
CA ILE A 24 15.74 -5.11 -5.10
C ILE A 24 16.07 -5.83 -3.80
N GLY A 25 15.97 -5.14 -2.66
CA GLY A 25 16.20 -5.74 -1.34
C GLY A 25 15.22 -6.87 -1.04
N ILE A 26 13.92 -6.67 -1.29
CA ILE A 26 12.89 -7.70 -1.14
C ILE A 26 13.20 -8.90 -2.07
N PHE A 27 13.50 -8.63 -3.34
CA PHE A 27 13.80 -9.68 -4.32
C PHE A 27 15.03 -10.51 -3.93
N LEU A 28 16.15 -9.88 -3.59
CA LEU A 28 17.38 -10.57 -3.17
C LEU A 28 17.17 -11.39 -1.90
N THR A 29 16.42 -10.84 -0.93
CA THR A 29 16.09 -11.56 0.31
C THR A 29 15.23 -12.78 0.03
N ALA A 30 14.27 -12.67 -0.91
CA ALA A 30 13.42 -13.77 -1.33
C ALA A 30 14.22 -14.87 -2.05
N VAL A 31 15.12 -14.52 -2.98
CA VAL A 31 15.99 -15.48 -3.69
C VAL A 31 16.89 -16.22 -2.70
N LEU A 32 17.49 -15.50 -1.74
CA LEU A 32 18.30 -16.13 -0.69
C LEU A 32 17.47 -17.03 0.24
N GLY A 33 16.22 -16.67 0.51
CA GLY A 33 15.29 -17.52 1.27
C GLY A 33 15.01 -18.85 0.58
N ILE A 34 14.92 -18.86 -0.76
CA ILE A 34 14.83 -20.10 -1.56
C ILE A 34 16.17 -20.85 -1.53
N ALA A 35 17.29 -20.17 -1.79
CA ALA A 35 18.61 -20.80 -1.88
C ALA A 35 19.04 -21.49 -0.56
N LEU A 36 18.63 -20.92 0.58
CA LEU A 36 18.87 -21.49 1.91
C LEU A 36 17.85 -22.58 2.29
N GLY A 37 16.90 -22.91 1.42
CA GLY A 37 15.88 -23.95 1.65
C GLY A 37 14.82 -23.57 2.70
N ILE A 38 14.79 -22.31 3.14
CA ILE A 38 13.87 -21.81 4.17
C ILE A 38 12.48 -21.52 3.58
N LEU A 39 12.43 -21.14 2.31
CA LEU A 39 11.19 -20.95 1.56
C LEU A 39 10.95 -22.14 0.63
N LYS A 40 9.81 -22.84 0.82
CA LYS A 40 9.38 -23.90 -0.09
C LYS A 40 8.77 -23.27 -1.34
N TYR A 41 9.43 -23.47 -2.48
CA TYR A 41 8.91 -23.06 -3.78
C TYR A 41 7.74 -23.97 -4.18
N GLN A 42 6.52 -23.45 -4.19
CA GLN A 42 5.30 -24.21 -4.52
C GLN A 42 4.67 -23.83 -5.87
N GLY A 43 5.39 -23.07 -6.71
CA GLY A 43 4.96 -22.66 -8.04
C GLY A 43 4.84 -21.14 -8.20
N VAL A 44 4.63 -20.69 -9.44
CA VAL A 44 4.54 -19.26 -9.79
C VAL A 44 3.09 -18.77 -9.81
N VAL A 45 2.12 -19.68 -10.00
CA VAL A 45 0.70 -19.36 -10.14
C VAL A 45 -0.07 -20.09 -9.05
N ALA A 46 -0.78 -19.33 -8.23
CA ALA A 46 -1.68 -19.85 -7.21
C ALA A 46 -3.05 -19.21 -7.38
N LEU A 47 -4.10 -19.95 -7.01
CA LEU A 47 -5.44 -19.37 -6.96
C LEU A 47 -5.49 -18.29 -5.86
N PRO A 48 -6.17 -17.16 -6.11
CA PRO A 48 -6.39 -16.15 -5.07
C PRO A 48 -6.99 -16.78 -3.82
N PRO A 49 -6.55 -16.42 -2.61
CA PRO A 49 -7.23 -16.83 -1.39
C PRO A 49 -8.68 -16.35 -1.42
N SER A 50 -9.59 -17.17 -0.89
CA SER A 50 -11.01 -16.83 -0.82
C SER A 50 -11.22 -15.57 0.02
N ILE A 51 -12.10 -14.68 -0.45
CA ILE A 51 -12.51 -13.45 0.26
C ILE A 51 -13.67 -13.76 1.24
N ALA A 52 -14.29 -14.94 1.16
CA ALA A 52 -15.37 -15.34 2.05
C ALA A 52 -15.13 -15.16 3.58
N PRO A 53 -13.92 -15.43 4.13
CA PRO A 53 -13.68 -15.25 5.57
C PRO A 53 -13.52 -13.79 6.00
N THR A 54 -13.30 -12.85 5.07
CA THR A 54 -13.04 -11.44 5.40
C THR A 54 -14.12 -10.49 4.88
N PHE A 55 -14.86 -10.91 3.86
CA PHE A 55 -15.91 -10.11 3.22
C PHE A 55 -17.04 -9.76 4.19
N LEU A 56 -17.21 -8.47 4.46
CA LEU A 56 -18.21 -7.90 5.36
C LEU A 56 -18.19 -8.47 6.78
N LYS A 57 -17.10 -9.10 7.21
CA LYS A 57 -16.89 -9.59 8.58
C LYS A 57 -16.41 -8.47 9.51
N MET A 58 -16.92 -7.26 9.30
CA MET A 58 -16.61 -6.10 10.13
C MET A 58 -17.33 -6.21 11.47
N ASP A 59 -16.61 -6.05 12.58
CA ASP A 59 -17.19 -6.11 13.92
C ASP A 59 -17.91 -4.79 14.28
N LEU A 60 -19.10 -4.59 13.71
CA LEU A 60 -19.92 -3.39 13.96
C LEU A 60 -20.49 -3.37 15.39
N LYS A 61 -20.64 -4.53 16.03
CA LYS A 61 -21.11 -4.64 17.42
C LYS A 61 -20.00 -4.23 18.39
N GLY A 62 -18.76 -4.63 18.10
CA GLY A 62 -17.55 -4.22 18.80
C GLY A 62 -17.42 -2.71 18.92
N ILE A 63 -17.75 -1.95 17.87
CA ILE A 63 -17.63 -0.49 17.82
C ILE A 63 -18.42 0.22 18.93
N MET A 64 -19.53 -0.37 19.43
CA MET A 64 -20.32 0.21 20.51
C MET A 64 -19.64 0.15 21.88
N HIS A 65 -18.58 -0.63 22.04
CA HIS A 65 -17.79 -0.63 23.26
C HIS A 65 -16.87 0.58 23.31
N ILE A 66 -16.91 1.32 24.43
CA ILE A 66 -16.10 2.51 24.69
C ILE A 66 -14.60 2.30 24.42
N THR A 67 -14.11 1.07 24.61
CA THR A 67 -12.73 0.64 24.38
C THR A 67 -12.26 0.85 22.93
N TYR A 68 -13.16 0.74 21.94
CA TYR A 68 -12.80 0.90 20.53
C TYR A 68 -13.06 2.30 19.99
N ILE A 69 -13.92 3.10 20.64
CA ILE A 69 -14.22 4.47 20.22
C ILE A 69 -12.95 5.34 20.21
N VAL A 70 -12.13 5.26 21.27
CA VAL A 70 -10.90 6.07 21.37
C VAL A 70 -9.90 5.73 20.25
N PRO A 71 -9.51 4.45 20.03
CA PRO A 71 -8.69 4.08 18.87
C PRO A 71 -9.29 4.50 17.54
N ILE A 72 -10.59 4.29 17.31
CA ILE A 72 -11.25 4.64 16.04
C ILE A 72 -11.10 6.13 15.75
N ILE A 73 -11.33 6.99 16.74
CA ILE A 73 -11.17 8.43 16.57
C ILE A 73 -9.71 8.81 16.29
N ILE A 74 -8.74 8.20 16.98
CA ILE A 74 -7.30 8.42 16.72
C ILE A 74 -6.95 8.00 15.29
N PHE A 75 -7.34 6.81 14.86
CA PHE A 75 -7.08 6.31 13.50
C PHE A 75 -7.79 7.16 12.44
N LEU A 76 -8.99 7.67 12.72
CA LEU A 76 -9.71 8.59 11.82
C LEU A 76 -8.92 9.87 11.60
N TYR A 77 -8.46 10.52 12.68
CA TYR A 77 -7.67 11.75 12.56
C TYR A 77 -6.30 11.49 11.93
N MET A 78 -5.63 10.39 12.29
CA MET A 78 -4.36 9.99 11.69
C MET A 78 -4.52 9.79 10.17
N ALA A 79 -5.52 9.00 9.74
CA ALA A 79 -5.80 8.77 8.33
C ALA A 79 -6.17 10.07 7.60
N LEU A 80 -6.98 10.95 8.22
CA LEU A 80 -7.32 12.24 7.66
C LEU A 80 -6.06 13.09 7.39
N PHE A 81 -5.15 13.18 8.37
CA PHE A 81 -3.93 13.96 8.25
C PHE A 81 -2.93 13.34 7.28
N ASP A 82 -2.83 12.01 7.22
CA ASP A 82 -1.99 11.31 6.26
C ASP A 82 -2.47 11.54 4.82
N THR A 83 -3.78 11.45 4.58
CA THR A 83 -4.37 11.72 3.27
C THR A 83 -4.21 13.18 2.88
N VAL A 84 -4.47 14.12 3.78
CA VAL A 84 -4.30 15.56 3.51
C VAL A 84 -2.82 15.89 3.25
N GLY A 85 -1.91 15.42 4.11
CA GLY A 85 -0.48 15.63 3.98
C GLY A 85 0.07 15.06 2.67
N THR A 86 -0.36 13.84 2.33
CA THR A 86 0.02 13.20 1.06
C THR A 86 -0.56 13.95 -0.13
N LEU A 87 -1.82 14.35 -0.08
CA LEU A 87 -2.45 15.10 -1.16
C LEU A 87 -1.73 16.42 -1.40
N ILE A 88 -1.37 17.17 -0.35
CA ILE A 88 -0.59 18.41 -0.44
C ILE A 88 0.80 18.12 -1.03
N GLY A 89 1.51 17.12 -0.52
CA GLY A 89 2.85 16.77 -1.01
C GLY A 89 2.87 16.39 -2.49
N VAL A 90 1.94 15.52 -2.91
CA VAL A 90 1.81 15.06 -4.29
C VAL A 90 1.36 16.17 -5.23
N THR A 91 0.33 16.94 -4.85
CA THR A 91 -0.21 18.01 -5.72
C THR A 91 0.73 19.19 -5.87
N SER A 92 1.48 19.52 -4.81
CA SER A 92 2.55 20.51 -4.87
C SER A 92 3.64 20.08 -5.85
N GLN A 93 4.14 18.84 -5.76
CA GLN A 93 5.13 18.31 -6.70
C GLN A 93 4.59 18.19 -8.13
N ALA A 94 3.31 17.86 -8.29
CA ALA A 94 2.66 17.74 -9.60
C ALA A 94 2.48 19.10 -10.29
N GLY A 95 2.47 20.21 -9.54
CA GLY A 95 2.15 21.55 -10.04
C GLY A 95 0.64 21.78 -10.21
N PHE A 96 -0.18 21.08 -9.41
CA PHE A 96 -1.65 21.18 -9.47
C PHE A 96 -2.23 22.20 -8.49
N MET A 97 -1.41 22.77 -7.61
CA MET A 97 -1.82 23.84 -6.69
C MET A 97 -2.20 25.11 -7.47
N LYS A 98 -3.34 25.72 -7.13
CA LYS A 98 -3.78 27.02 -7.64
C LYS A 98 -4.10 27.93 -6.46
N ASP A 99 -3.44 29.09 -6.37
CA ASP A 99 -3.64 30.07 -5.29
C ASP A 99 -3.50 29.47 -3.87
N GLY A 100 -2.52 28.57 -3.70
CA GLY A 100 -2.30 27.87 -2.42
C GLY A 100 -3.38 26.83 -2.07
N LYS A 101 -4.32 26.55 -2.97
CA LYS A 101 -5.39 25.56 -2.80
C LYS A 101 -5.23 24.41 -3.77
N ILE A 102 -5.70 23.23 -3.35
CA ILE A 102 -5.80 22.05 -4.20
C ILE A 102 -7.14 22.10 -4.93
N PRO A 103 -7.15 22.22 -6.27
CA PRO A 103 -8.38 22.12 -7.04
C PRO A 103 -9.03 20.75 -6.79
N ARG A 104 -10.34 20.74 -6.50
CA ARG A 104 -11.12 19.51 -6.29
C ARG A 104 -10.62 18.64 -5.11
N ALA A 105 -10.02 19.24 -4.08
CA ALA A 105 -9.58 18.54 -2.86
C ALA A 105 -10.67 17.61 -2.28
N SER A 106 -11.91 18.09 -2.19
CA SER A 106 -13.05 17.29 -1.73
C SER A 106 -13.27 16.01 -2.55
N LYS A 107 -13.08 16.05 -3.87
CA LYS A 107 -13.21 14.85 -4.73
C LYS A 107 -12.07 13.87 -4.50
N ALA A 108 -10.85 14.36 -4.25
CA ALA A 108 -9.71 13.51 -3.91
C ALA A 108 -9.91 12.83 -2.54
N LEU A 109 -10.36 13.58 -1.53
CA LEU A 109 -10.69 13.04 -0.21
C LEU A 109 -11.86 12.03 -0.27
N MET A 110 -12.88 12.29 -1.09
CA MET A 110 -13.97 11.33 -1.30
C MET A 110 -13.48 10.03 -1.96
N ALA A 111 -12.55 10.11 -2.92
CA ALA A 111 -11.98 8.93 -3.55
C ALA A 111 -11.22 8.06 -2.54
N ASP A 112 -10.42 8.68 -1.67
CA ASP A 112 -9.68 8.02 -0.58
C ASP A 112 -10.62 7.37 0.46
N ALA A 113 -11.65 8.10 0.90
CA ALA A 113 -12.65 7.59 1.84
C ALA A 113 -13.44 6.40 1.26
N THR A 114 -13.79 6.47 -0.03
CA THR A 114 -14.49 5.40 -0.74
C THR A 114 -13.60 4.17 -0.89
N ALA A 115 -12.34 4.34 -1.30
CA ALA A 115 -11.37 3.27 -1.39
C ALA A 115 -11.15 2.58 -0.03
N THR A 116 -11.02 3.37 1.03
CA THR A 116 -10.86 2.88 2.41
C THR A 116 -12.07 2.09 2.88
N THR A 117 -13.28 2.58 2.63
CA THR A 117 -14.52 1.92 3.06
C THR A 117 -14.73 0.61 2.30
N ILE A 118 -14.50 0.60 0.98
CA ILE A 118 -14.54 -0.62 0.17
C ILE A 118 -13.46 -1.59 0.63
N GLY A 119 -12.25 -1.12 0.88
CA GLY A 119 -11.15 -1.94 1.40
C GLY A 119 -11.51 -2.60 2.73
N ALA A 120 -12.04 -1.83 3.68
CA ALA A 120 -12.50 -2.34 4.97
C ALA A 120 -13.63 -3.38 4.80
N ALA A 121 -14.55 -3.17 3.86
CA ALA A 121 -15.62 -4.12 3.54
C ALA A 121 -15.09 -5.44 2.92
N LEU A 122 -13.99 -5.38 2.17
CA LEU A 122 -13.26 -6.56 1.67
C LEU A 122 -12.38 -7.22 2.75
N GLY A 123 -12.23 -6.56 3.90
CA GLY A 123 -11.46 -7.00 5.06
C GLY A 123 -9.96 -6.73 4.97
N THR A 124 -9.54 -5.73 4.18
CA THR A 124 -8.18 -5.17 4.26
C THR A 124 -8.10 -4.04 5.30
N SER A 125 -6.90 -3.73 5.75
CA SER A 125 -6.62 -2.53 6.55
C SER A 125 -6.88 -1.24 5.75
N THR A 126 -6.90 -0.11 6.45
CA THR A 126 -7.02 1.23 5.87
C THR A 126 -6.07 1.43 4.70
N THR A 127 -6.62 1.72 3.52
CA THR A 127 -5.85 2.04 2.32
C THR A 127 -5.55 3.53 2.31
N LEU A 128 -4.29 3.92 2.12
CA LEU A 128 -3.88 5.32 2.07
C LEU A 128 -3.24 5.64 0.72
N ALA A 129 -3.33 6.90 0.30
CA ALA A 129 -2.48 7.41 -0.76
C ALA A 129 -1.00 7.32 -0.36
N TYR A 130 -0.15 6.80 -1.24
CA TYR A 130 1.28 6.63 -0.96
C TYR A 130 2.05 7.94 -1.20
N ILE A 131 2.72 8.46 -0.17
CA ILE A 131 3.59 9.65 -0.28
C ILE A 131 4.77 9.39 -1.22
N GLU A 132 5.23 8.16 -1.32
CA GLU A 132 6.30 7.72 -2.20
C GLU A 132 5.95 7.87 -3.69
N SER A 133 4.65 7.95 -4.02
CA SER A 133 4.18 8.19 -5.40
C SER A 133 4.65 9.53 -5.98
N ILE A 134 5.11 10.46 -5.14
CA ILE A 134 5.82 11.69 -5.53
C ILE A 134 6.97 11.39 -6.49
N ALA A 135 7.71 10.29 -6.29
CA ALA A 135 8.80 9.89 -7.19
C ALA A 135 8.30 9.61 -8.61
N GLY A 136 7.12 8.98 -8.75
CA GLY A 136 6.45 8.74 -10.03
C GLY A 136 5.97 10.04 -10.69
N VAL A 137 5.45 10.97 -9.90
CA VAL A 137 5.03 12.31 -10.38
C VAL A 137 6.23 13.11 -10.91
N LYS A 138 7.39 13.04 -10.23
CA LYS A 138 8.63 13.72 -10.65
C LYS A 138 9.12 13.29 -12.04
N VAL A 139 8.92 12.03 -12.41
CA VAL A 139 9.31 11.49 -13.73
C VAL A 139 8.20 11.60 -14.78
N GLY A 140 7.07 12.25 -14.48
CA GLY A 140 6.01 12.56 -15.44
C GLY A 140 4.67 11.86 -15.23
N GLY A 141 4.50 11.04 -14.18
CA GLY A 141 3.26 10.33 -13.85
C GLY A 141 2.14 11.22 -13.29
N LYS A 142 1.66 12.20 -14.07
CA LYS A 142 0.71 13.23 -13.62
C LYS A 142 -0.75 13.01 -14.03
N THR A 143 -1.00 12.11 -14.98
CA THR A 143 -2.32 11.93 -15.61
C THR A 143 -3.24 10.97 -14.87
N GLY A 144 -2.76 10.30 -13.82
CA GLY A 144 -3.49 9.24 -13.11
C GLY A 144 -3.48 7.89 -13.82
N LEU A 145 -3.13 7.83 -15.11
CA LEU A 145 -3.02 6.56 -15.87
C LEU A 145 -1.99 5.62 -15.23
N THR A 146 -0.89 6.16 -14.71
CA THR A 146 0.11 5.40 -13.96
C THR A 146 -0.51 4.67 -12.76
N ALA A 147 -1.40 5.31 -12.02
CA ALA A 147 -2.08 4.69 -10.88
C ALA A 147 -3.03 3.58 -11.33
N VAL A 148 -3.76 3.78 -12.45
CA VAL A 148 -4.65 2.76 -13.03
C VAL A 148 -3.86 1.54 -13.51
N VAL A 149 -2.76 1.75 -14.22
CA VAL A 149 -1.88 0.66 -14.68
C VAL A 149 -1.32 -0.11 -13.49
N ILE A 150 -0.85 0.59 -12.44
CA ILE A 150 -0.38 -0.05 -11.20
C ILE A 150 -1.50 -0.90 -10.57
N ALA A 151 -2.72 -0.35 -10.43
CA ALA A 151 -3.85 -1.08 -9.86
C ALA A 151 -4.17 -2.37 -10.65
N ILE A 152 -4.15 -2.29 -11.99
CA ILE A 152 -4.35 -3.46 -12.85
C ILE A 152 -3.24 -4.49 -12.67
N LEU A 153 -1.98 -4.06 -12.65
CA LEU A 153 -0.83 -4.95 -12.44
C LEU A 153 -0.89 -5.63 -11.06
N PHE A 154 -1.28 -4.91 -10.02
CA PHE A 154 -1.49 -5.49 -8.69
C PHE A 154 -2.66 -6.47 -8.67
N ALA A 155 -3.77 -6.18 -9.37
CA ALA A 155 -4.87 -7.13 -9.51
C ALA A 155 -4.42 -8.43 -10.19
N PHE A 156 -3.58 -8.34 -11.25
CA PHE A 156 -2.98 -9.51 -11.86
C PHE A 156 -1.97 -10.23 -10.95
N SER A 157 -1.24 -9.50 -10.12
CA SER A 157 -0.25 -10.09 -9.20
C SER A 157 -0.87 -11.06 -8.18
N ILE A 158 -2.17 -10.94 -7.88
CA ILE A 158 -2.88 -11.86 -6.98
C ILE A 158 -2.80 -13.31 -7.50
N PHE A 159 -2.81 -13.49 -8.83
CA PHE A 159 -2.66 -14.81 -9.46
C PHE A 159 -1.21 -15.30 -9.47
N PHE A 160 -0.26 -14.38 -9.41
CA PHE A 160 1.18 -14.66 -9.34
C PHE A 160 1.68 -14.72 -7.90
N ASN A 161 0.84 -15.20 -6.98
CA ASN A 161 1.26 -15.40 -5.61
C ASN A 161 2.29 -16.54 -5.53
N MET A 162 3.54 -16.19 -5.80
CA MET A 162 4.73 -17.04 -5.80
C MET A 162 4.97 -17.72 -4.43
N TRP A 163 4.18 -17.39 -3.40
CA TRP A 163 4.42 -17.79 -2.00
C TRP A 163 3.16 -18.24 -1.23
N ALA A 164 1.97 -18.29 -1.84
CA ALA A 164 0.78 -18.78 -1.15
C ALA A 164 0.80 -20.31 -1.02
N LEU A 165 1.44 -20.77 0.04
CA LEU A 165 0.99 -21.84 0.93
C LEU A 165 1.93 -21.83 2.16
N ILE A 166 1.88 -20.71 2.90
CA ILE A 166 2.19 -20.65 4.33
C ILE A 166 0.89 -20.21 5.02
N PHE A 167 -0.15 -21.02 4.84
CA PHE A 167 -1.20 -21.39 5.78
C PHE A 167 -1.84 -22.66 5.25
#